data_AF-A0A2R6LSI1-F1
#
_entry.id   AF-A0A2R6LSI1-F1
#
_cell.length_a   1.000
_cell.length_b   1.000
_cell.length_c   1.000
_cell.angle_alpha   90.00
_cell.angle_beta   90.00
_cell.angle_gamma   90.00
#
_symmetry.space_group_name_H-M   'P 1'
#
loop_
_entity.id
_entity.type
_entity.pdbx_description
1 polymer ?
#
loop_
_entity_poly.entity_id
_entity_poly.type
_entity_poly.pdbx_seq_one_letter_code
_entity_poly.pdbx_strand_id
1 'polypeptide(L)'
;MTAYVETDFLLALAKDTDWLKGRAEEKLQEHDVVASTYSYLEILVIRERHEFDYIKLFSNMLDVVPLENEEERQIVLKAVNYFEEGMTAFDAFHAATAETRGHSILSSDKAYEDVDPERLPLEPGDDEWR
;
A
#
# COMPACT_ATOMS: atom_id res chain seq x y z
N MET A 1 6.46 24.03 -7.63
CA MET A 1 7.59 23.13 -7.30
C MET A 1 6.97 21.98 -6.54
N THR A 2 7.20 20.75 -6.98
CA THR A 2 6.64 19.57 -6.34
C THR A 2 7.35 19.30 -5.02
N ALA A 3 6.59 19.10 -3.95
CA ALA A 3 7.09 18.71 -2.64
C ALA A 3 6.89 17.21 -2.41
N TYR A 4 7.90 16.53 -1.87
CA TYR A 4 7.73 15.17 -1.39
C TYR A 4 7.08 15.20 0.00
N VAL A 5 6.04 14.40 0.22
CA VAL A 5 5.33 14.32 1.51
C VAL A 5 5.40 12.92 2.08
N GLU A 6 5.40 12.82 3.41
CA GLU A 6 5.45 11.56 4.15
C GLU A 6 4.09 11.25 4.82
N THR A 7 4.04 10.16 5.56
CA THR A 7 2.80 9.57 6.12
C THR A 7 2.03 10.54 7.03
N ASP A 8 2.71 11.43 7.75
CA ASP A 8 2.05 12.40 8.63
C ASP A 8 1.10 13.33 7.86
N PHE A 9 1.49 13.75 6.65
CA PHE A 9 0.70 14.58 5.75
C PHE A 9 -0.55 13.84 5.29
N LEU A 10 -0.42 12.56 4.92
CA LEU A 10 -1.55 11.73 4.53
C LEU A 10 -2.52 11.52 5.71
N LEU A 11 -1.99 11.27 6.91
CA LEU A 11 -2.80 11.12 8.13
C LEU A 11 -3.55 12.41 8.48
N ALA A 12 -2.90 13.57 8.35
CA ALA A 12 -3.51 14.87 8.58
C ALA A 12 -4.71 15.11 7.65
N LEU A 13 -4.64 14.64 6.40
CA LEU A 13 -5.73 14.74 5.44
C LEU A 13 -6.83 13.69 5.70
N ALA A 14 -6.45 12.48 6.13
CA ALA A 14 -7.39 11.38 6.37
C ALA A 14 -8.31 11.62 7.59
N LYS A 15 -7.85 12.37 8.59
CA LYS A 15 -8.55 12.52 9.88
C LYS A 15 -9.22 13.89 10.01
N ASP A 16 -10.54 13.89 10.17
CA ASP A 16 -11.32 15.13 10.31
C ASP A 16 -10.92 16.03 11.49
N THR A 17 -10.35 15.44 12.55
CA THR A 17 -9.97 16.15 13.78
C THR A 17 -8.46 16.30 13.97
N ASP A 18 -7.66 16.04 12.94
CA ASP A 18 -6.21 16.22 13.05
C ASP A 18 -5.86 17.70 13.15
N TRP A 19 -5.05 18.05 14.15
CA TRP A 19 -4.55 19.40 14.38
C TRP A 19 -3.72 19.97 13.21
N LEU A 20 -3.20 19.09 12.33
CA LEU A 20 -2.48 19.46 11.12
C LEU A 20 -3.37 19.57 9.87
N LYS A 21 -4.63 19.13 9.90
CA LYS A 21 -5.49 19.05 8.69
C LYS A 21 -5.53 20.36 7.91
N GLY A 22 -5.89 21.45 8.57
CA GLY A 22 -5.98 22.76 7.92
C GLY A 22 -4.64 23.24 7.34
N ARG A 23 -3.50 22.86 7.95
CA ARG A 23 -2.17 23.19 7.42
C ARG A 23 -1.82 22.32 6.21
N ALA A 24 -2.16 21.04 6.24
CA ALA A 24 -1.95 20.15 5.09
C ALA A 24 -2.79 20.61 3.89
N GLU A 25 -4.05 20.98 4.10
CA GLU A 25 -4.94 21.55 3.07
C GLU A 25 -4.40 22.88 2.51
N GLU A 26 -3.90 23.78 3.36
CA GLU A 26 -3.24 25.02 2.92
C GLU A 26 -2.02 24.71 2.04
N LYS A 27 -1.19 23.74 2.42
CA LYS A 27 -0.02 23.33 1.63
C LYS A 27 -0.36 22.66 0.31
N LEU A 28 -1.47 21.92 0.21
CA LEU A 28 -1.97 21.41 -1.06
C LEU A 28 -2.38 22.52 -2.04
N GLN A 29 -2.77 23.69 -1.55
CA GLN A 29 -3.07 24.84 -2.42
C GLN A 29 -1.81 25.57 -2.91
N GLU A 30 -0.72 25.46 -2.16
CA GLU A 30 0.56 26.12 -2.46
C GLU A 30 1.51 25.27 -3.31
N HIS A 31 1.42 23.94 -3.18
CA HIS A 31 2.38 23.00 -3.72
C HIS A 31 1.70 21.81 -4.39
N ASP A 32 2.20 21.42 -5.56
CA ASP A 32 2.02 20.05 -6.04
C ASP A 32 2.75 19.11 -5.07
N VAL A 33 2.19 17.94 -4.78
CA VAL A 33 2.78 16.97 -3.85
C VAL A 33 2.94 15.60 -4.50
N VAL A 34 3.89 14.83 -4.00
CA VAL A 34 4.07 13.42 -4.34
C VAL A 34 4.49 12.64 -3.10
N ALA A 35 4.03 11.40 -2.97
CA ALA A 35 4.44 10.49 -1.91
C ALA A 35 5.11 9.24 -2.49
N SER A 36 5.60 8.36 -1.61
CA SER A 36 6.02 7.01 -1.99
C SER A 36 5.00 5.96 -1.57
N THR A 37 5.12 4.76 -2.13
CA THR A 37 4.36 3.58 -1.70
C THR A 37 4.54 3.28 -0.21
N TYR A 38 5.70 3.64 0.37
CA TYR A 38 5.98 3.46 1.79
C TYR A 38 5.08 4.28 2.69
N SER A 39 4.67 5.47 2.26
CA SER A 39 3.75 6.30 3.05
C SER A 39 2.37 5.65 3.16
N TYR A 40 1.91 5.00 2.10
CA TYR A 40 0.65 4.24 2.11
C TYR A 40 0.78 2.92 2.89
N LEU A 41 1.90 2.22 2.74
CA LEU A 41 2.21 1.02 3.53
C LEU A 41 2.20 1.33 5.04
N GLU A 42 2.84 2.43 5.45
CA GLU A 42 2.92 2.81 6.86
C GLU A 42 1.53 3.06 7.46
N ILE A 43 0.59 3.64 6.70
CA ILE A 43 -0.81 3.79 7.16
C ILE A 43 -1.40 2.43 7.55
N LEU A 44 -1.21 1.39 6.74
CA LEU A 44 -1.73 0.04 7.04
C LEU A 44 -1.02 -0.61 8.23
N VAL A 45 0.21 -0.20 8.54
CA VAL A 45 0.99 -0.72 9.68
C VAL A 45 0.58 -0.07 11.00
N ILE A 46 0.37 1.25 11.02
CA ILE A 46 0.15 2.01 12.26
C ILE A 46 -1.33 2.17 12.64
N ARG A 47 -2.25 1.77 11.75
CA ARG A 47 -3.70 1.90 11.95
C ARG A 47 -4.34 0.52 12.04
N GLU A 48 -5.46 0.44 12.78
CA GLU A 48 -6.16 -0.83 12.95
C GLU A 48 -6.90 -1.21 11.65
N ARG A 49 -6.98 -2.52 11.37
CA ARG A 49 -7.60 -3.11 10.15
C ARG A 49 -9.09 -2.75 9.92
N HIS A 50 -9.71 -2.03 10.85
CA HIS A 50 -11.10 -1.54 10.72
C HIS A 50 -11.28 -0.07 11.12
N GLU A 51 -10.18 0.68 11.30
CA GLU A 51 -10.25 2.12 11.60
C GLU A 51 -10.85 2.90 10.41
N PHE A 52 -10.61 2.42 9.19
CA PHE A 52 -11.07 3.03 7.95
C PHE A 52 -11.61 1.99 6.97
N ASP A 53 -12.40 2.47 6.00
CA ASP A 53 -12.56 1.80 4.71
C ASP A 53 -11.30 2.13 3.88
N TYR A 54 -10.28 1.28 3.97
CA TYR A 54 -8.97 1.57 3.37
C TYR A 54 -9.02 1.63 1.85
N ILE A 55 -9.85 0.80 1.21
CA ILE A 55 -10.05 0.83 -0.25
C ILE A 55 -10.51 2.23 -0.67
N LYS A 56 -11.56 2.74 -0.01
CA LYS A 56 -12.09 4.07 -0.30
C LYS A 56 -11.10 5.18 0.09
N LEU A 57 -10.46 5.06 1.25
CA LEU A 57 -9.49 6.04 1.73
C LEU A 57 -8.33 6.18 0.75
N PHE A 58 -7.71 5.07 0.34
CA PHE A 58 -6.53 5.07 -0.52
C PHE A 58 -6.89 5.53 -1.93
N SER A 59 -8.04 5.10 -2.47
CA SER A 59 -8.51 5.56 -3.77
C SER A 59 -8.68 7.08 -3.82
N ASN A 60 -9.34 7.66 -2.81
CA ASN A 60 -9.51 9.12 -2.73
C ASN A 60 -8.19 9.84 -2.44
N MET A 61 -7.35 9.27 -1.57
CA MET A 61 -6.09 9.89 -1.19
C MET A 61 -5.11 9.96 -2.36
N LEU A 62 -5.05 8.93 -3.22
CA LEU A 62 -4.19 8.91 -4.41
C LEU A 62 -4.55 9.98 -5.45
N ASP A 63 -5.79 10.47 -5.44
CA ASP A 63 -6.21 11.58 -6.30
C ASP A 63 -5.75 12.96 -5.76
N VAL A 64 -5.41 13.03 -4.46
CA VAL A 64 -4.97 14.26 -3.77
C VAL A 64 -3.45 14.26 -3.54
N VAL A 65 -2.89 13.13 -3.16
CA VAL A 65 -1.48 12.89 -2.89
C VAL A 65 -0.99 11.74 -3.78
N PRO A 66 -0.65 12.04 -5.05
CA PRO A 66 -0.28 11.01 -6.02
C PRO A 66 1.10 10.40 -5.71
N LEU A 67 1.39 9.31 -6.41
CA LEU A 67 2.72 8.69 -6.48
C LEU A 67 3.44 9.13 -7.75
N GLU A 68 4.74 8.88 -7.84
CA GLU A 68 5.58 9.39 -8.94
C GLU A 68 5.15 8.81 -10.30
N ASN A 69 4.61 7.59 -10.31
CA ASN A 69 4.20 6.92 -11.53
C ASN A 69 2.97 6.02 -11.34
N GLU A 70 2.32 5.67 -12.46
CA GLU A 70 1.11 4.84 -12.46
C GLU A 70 1.37 3.41 -11.97
N GLU A 71 2.58 2.86 -12.17
CA GLU A 71 2.91 1.53 -11.65
C GLU A 71 2.81 1.50 -10.12
N GLU A 72 3.40 2.49 -9.45
CA GLU A 72 3.30 2.64 -7.99
C GLU A 72 1.86 2.86 -7.53
N ARG A 73 1.06 3.62 -8.29
CA ARG A 73 -0.37 3.81 -8.03
C ARG A 73 -1.13 2.48 -8.05
N GLN A 74 -0.86 1.64 -9.05
CA GLN A 74 -1.47 0.31 -9.15
C GLN A 74 -1.03 -0.61 -8.01
N ILE A 75 0.23 -0.53 -7.58
CA ILE A 75 0.74 -1.30 -6.43
C ILE A 75 -0.07 -0.94 -5.17
N VAL A 76 -0.26 0.35 -4.87
CA VAL A 76 -1.02 0.75 -3.66
C VAL A 76 -2.48 0.30 -3.72
N LEU A 77 -3.14 0.42 -4.88
CA LEU A 77 -4.54 0.01 -5.05
C LEU A 77 -4.72 -1.51 -4.93
N LYS A 78 -3.80 -2.31 -5.47
CA LYS A 78 -3.85 -3.77 -5.29
C LYS A 78 -3.50 -4.18 -3.88
N ALA A 79 -2.50 -3.55 -3.27
CA ALA A 79 -2.08 -3.85 -1.91
C ALA A 79 -3.22 -3.62 -0.91
N VAL A 80 -4.01 -2.56 -1.07
CA VAL A 80 -5.14 -2.34 -0.17
C VAL A 80 -6.24 -3.40 -0.33
N ASN A 81 -6.47 -3.94 -1.54
CA ASN A 81 -7.38 -5.07 -1.74
C ASN A 81 -6.86 -6.33 -1.04
N TYR A 82 -5.61 -6.71 -1.27
CA TYR A 82 -4.99 -7.86 -0.58
C TYR A 82 -4.99 -7.73 0.94
N PHE A 83 -4.81 -6.51 1.44
CA PHE A 83 -4.87 -6.23 2.88
C PHE A 83 -6.27 -6.45 3.45
N GLU A 84 -7.33 -6.01 2.76
CA GLU A 84 -8.72 -6.25 3.15
C GLU A 84 -9.10 -7.73 3.08
N GLU A 85 -8.49 -8.49 2.16
CA GLU A 85 -8.65 -9.95 2.05
C GLU A 85 -7.90 -10.74 3.13
N GLY A 86 -7.09 -10.06 3.95
CA GLY A 86 -6.53 -10.63 5.19
C GLY A 86 -5.01 -10.67 5.27
N MET A 87 -4.28 -10.37 4.19
CA MET A 87 -2.81 -10.37 4.18
C MET A 87 -2.22 -9.28 5.08
N THR A 88 -1.08 -9.52 5.73
CA THR A 88 -0.42 -8.43 6.47
C THR A 88 -0.10 -7.25 5.55
N ALA A 89 0.07 -6.04 6.09
CA ALA A 89 0.38 -4.85 5.29
C ALA A 89 1.59 -5.07 4.36
N PHE A 90 2.66 -5.69 4.86
CA PHE A 90 3.84 -5.98 4.05
C PHE A 90 3.56 -7.06 3.00
N ASP A 91 2.89 -8.15 3.37
CA ASP A 91 2.60 -9.23 2.42
C ASP A 91 1.70 -8.77 1.27
N ALA A 92 0.72 -7.92 1.58
CA ALA A 92 -0.16 -7.30 0.60
C ALA A 92 0.62 -6.43 -0.41
N PHE A 93 1.58 -5.63 0.06
CA PHE A 93 2.45 -4.83 -0.80
C PHE A 93 3.41 -5.69 -1.62
N HIS A 94 3.91 -6.80 -1.07
CA HIS A 94 4.72 -7.76 -1.82
C HIS A 94 3.91 -8.44 -2.94
N ALA A 95 2.70 -8.92 -2.64
CA ALA A 95 1.78 -9.50 -3.62
C ALA A 95 1.46 -8.51 -4.75
N ALA A 96 1.02 -7.30 -4.39
CA ALA A 96 0.70 -6.25 -5.35
C ALA A 96 1.89 -5.84 -6.23
N THR A 97 3.09 -5.78 -5.67
CA THR A 97 4.31 -5.46 -6.42
C THR A 97 4.65 -6.56 -7.42
N ALA A 98 4.62 -7.81 -6.99
CA ALA A 98 4.91 -8.95 -7.85
C ALA A 98 3.90 -9.04 -9.01
N GLU A 99 2.61 -8.94 -8.70
CA GLU A 99 1.54 -8.96 -9.69
C GLU A 99 1.65 -7.82 -10.70
N THR A 100 1.85 -6.59 -10.22
CA THR A 100 1.94 -5.40 -11.10
C THR A 100 3.14 -5.48 -12.04
N ARG A 101 4.23 -6.11 -11.60
CA ARG A 101 5.45 -6.28 -12.40
C ARG A 101 5.50 -7.59 -13.18
N GLY A 102 4.47 -8.44 -13.08
CA GLY A 102 4.43 -9.73 -13.76
C GLY A 102 5.49 -10.72 -13.27
N HIS A 103 5.76 -10.73 -11.97
CA HIS A 103 6.69 -11.64 -11.32
C HIS A 103 5.95 -12.69 -10.49
N SER A 104 6.44 -13.94 -10.54
CA SER A 104 6.09 -14.97 -9.56
C SER A 104 6.77 -14.65 -8.21
N ILE A 105 6.20 -15.13 -7.11
CA ILE A 105 6.72 -14.94 -5.75
C ILE A 105 7.40 -16.21 -5.28
N LEU A 106 8.72 -16.16 -5.10
CA LEU A 106 9.47 -17.23 -4.43
C LEU A 106 9.38 -17.04 -2.91
N SER A 107 8.54 -17.84 -2.24
CA SER A 107 8.28 -17.68 -0.81
C SER A 107 7.89 -18.99 -0.13
N SER A 108 8.21 -19.12 1.16
CA SER A 108 7.72 -20.20 2.04
C SER A 108 6.34 -19.91 2.62
N ASP A 109 5.85 -18.67 2.51
CA ASP A 109 4.56 -18.29 3.04
C ASP A 109 3.44 -18.78 2.10
N LYS A 110 2.48 -19.50 2.68
CA LYS A 110 1.32 -20.04 1.97
C LYS A 110 0.21 -19.03 1.78
N ALA A 111 0.28 -17.86 2.43
CA ALA A 111 -0.66 -16.77 2.17
C ALA A 111 -0.66 -16.34 0.69
N TYR A 112 0.42 -16.63 -0.06
CA TYR A 112 0.51 -16.35 -1.49
C TYR A 112 -0.10 -17.46 -2.38
N GLU A 113 -0.64 -18.55 -1.83
CA GLU A 113 -1.25 -19.63 -2.64
C GLU A 113 -2.59 -19.23 -3.26
N ASP A 114 -3.32 -18.32 -2.62
CA ASP A 114 -4.69 -17.93 -2.98
C ASP A 114 -4.77 -16.51 -3.59
N VAL A 115 -3.65 -15.95 -4.07
CA VAL A 115 -3.57 -14.62 -4.68
C VAL A 115 -3.13 -14.69 -6.15
N ASP A 116 -3.24 -13.58 -6.90
CA ASP A 116 -2.95 -13.57 -8.34
C ASP A 116 -1.49 -13.92 -8.73
N PRO A 117 -0.43 -13.42 -8.07
CA PRO A 117 0.93 -13.80 -8.44
C PRO A 117 1.20 -15.27 -8.12
N GLU A 118 1.75 -16.02 -9.08
CA GLU A 118 2.13 -17.43 -8.90
C GLU A 118 3.14 -17.56 -7.76
N ARG A 119 2.81 -18.35 -6.74
CA ARG A 119 3.74 -18.73 -5.69
C ARG A 119 4.64 -19.87 -6.18
N LEU A 120 5.93 -19.61 -6.21
CA LEU A 120 6.97 -20.63 -6.34
C LEU A 120 7.38 -21.08 -4.92
N PRO A 121 7.13 -22.34 -4.53
CA PRO A 121 7.49 -22.85 -3.22
C PRO A 121 8.99 -22.70 -2.95
N LEU A 122 9.35 -22.11 -1.80
CA LEU A 122 10.73 -22.10 -1.31
C LEU A 122 11.06 -23.39 -0.54
N GLU A 123 10.04 -24.05 0.02
CA GLU A 123 10.18 -25.31 0.71
C GLU A 123 10.63 -26.43 -0.23
N PRO A 124 11.52 -27.32 0.24
CA PRO A 124 11.86 -28.54 -0.48
C PRO A 124 10.62 -29.35 -0.84
N GLY A 125 10.62 -29.95 -2.03
CA GLY A 125 9.55 -30.85 -2.47
C GLY A 125 9.50 -32.11 -1.60
N ASP A 126 8.34 -32.78 -1.56
CA ASP A 126 8.14 -34.01 -0.77
C ASP A 126 9.16 -35.12 -1.08
N ASP A 127 9.81 -35.05 -2.24
CA ASP A 127 10.83 -36.01 -2.70
C ASP A 127 12.26 -35.70 -2.20
N GLU A 128 12.56 -34.50 -1.71
CA GLU A 128 13.90 -34.14 -1.19
C GLU A 128 14.14 -34.61 0.26
N TRP A 129 13.08 -35.04 0.96
CA TRP A 129 13.14 -35.61 2.31
C TRP A 129 13.10 -37.14 2.35
N ARG A 130 13.10 -37.83 1.21
CA ARG A 130 13.15 -39.29 1.09
C ARG A 130 14.56 -39.80 0.80
#